data_AF-A0A9E4AWI1-F1
#
_entry.id   AF-A0A9E4AWI1-F1
#
_cell.length_a   1.000
_cell.length_b   1.000
_cell.length_c   1.000
_cell.angle_alpha   90.00
_cell.angle_beta   90.00
_cell.angle_gamma   90.00
#
_symmetry.space_group_name_H-M   'P 1'
#
loop_
_entity.id
_entity.type
_entity.pdbx_description
1 polymer ?
#
loop_
_entity_poly.entity_id
_entity_poly.type
_entity_poly.pdbx_seq_one_letter_code
_entity_poly.pdbx_strand_id
1 'polypeptide(L)'
;MPTWRALFQALSDSSDAMAYQKVSCPLLGWLELVDNINSEVLSWVKNTIEDIDKVPGYGRVLSRFFKALRKHVPITPELVGEIYLEIPQRIMRDLPTEQDEIKKAVRILYNKGYKNIADEICNRFGKAGVDFLRSVYEESKH
;
A
#
# COMPACT_ATOMS: atom_id res chain seq x y z
N MET A 1 -0.11 16.10 -18.89
CA MET A 1 -0.60 15.07 -17.95
C MET A 1 0.45 13.97 -17.88
N PRO A 2 0.77 13.43 -16.69
CA PRO A 2 1.61 12.24 -16.60
C PRO A 2 1.00 11.08 -17.39
N THR A 3 1.81 10.32 -18.13
CA THR A 3 1.35 9.23 -19.01
C THR A 3 0.54 8.17 -18.28
N TRP A 4 0.84 7.92 -17.00
CA TRP A 4 0.11 6.98 -16.16
C TRP A 4 -1.35 7.37 -15.94
N ARG A 5 -1.66 8.68 -15.88
CA ARG A 5 -3.03 9.18 -15.65
C ARG A 5 -3.94 8.86 -16.85
N ALA A 6 -3.44 9.10 -18.07
CA ALA A 6 -4.18 8.81 -19.29
C ALA A 6 -4.44 7.32 -19.46
N LEU A 7 -3.45 6.48 -19.11
CA LEU A 7 -3.58 5.04 -19.12
C LEU A 7 -4.62 4.56 -18.09
N PHE A 8 -4.57 5.08 -16.86
CA PHE A 8 -5.53 4.73 -15.83
C PHE A 8 -6.97 5.06 -16.24
N GLN A 9 -7.22 6.27 -16.76
CA GLN A 9 -8.53 6.69 -17.24
C GLN A 9 -9.05 5.76 -18.35
N ALA A 10 -8.23 5.48 -19.36
CA ALA A 10 -8.60 4.59 -20.46
C ALA A 10 -8.92 3.15 -19.99
N LEU A 11 -8.26 2.71 -18.92
CA LEU A 11 -8.46 1.38 -18.35
C LEU A 11 -9.72 1.33 -17.47
N SER A 12 -9.98 2.35 -16.65
CA SER A 12 -11.17 2.41 -15.78
C SER A 12 -12.49 2.40 -16.55
N ASP A 13 -12.48 2.87 -17.80
CA ASP A 13 -13.65 2.89 -18.68
C ASP A 13 -13.87 1.53 -19.42
N SER A 14 -12.98 0.55 -19.24
CA SER A 14 -13.10 -0.74 -19.91
C SER A 14 -14.11 -1.67 -19.22
N SER A 15 -14.98 -2.32 -20.01
CA SER A 15 -15.96 -3.30 -19.50
C SER A 15 -15.35 -4.67 -19.15
N ASP A 16 -14.08 -4.89 -19.48
CA ASP A 16 -13.36 -6.13 -19.18
C ASP A 16 -12.51 -5.97 -17.91
N ALA A 17 -13.09 -6.35 -16.78
CA ALA A 17 -12.45 -6.26 -15.47
C ALA A 17 -11.13 -7.06 -15.37
N MET A 18 -10.99 -8.16 -16.13
CA MET A 18 -9.77 -8.98 -16.08
C MET A 18 -8.64 -8.34 -16.91
N ALA A 19 -8.96 -7.81 -18.08
CA ALA A 19 -8.01 -7.04 -18.89
C ALA A 19 -7.54 -5.79 -18.12
N TYR A 20 -8.48 -5.11 -17.44
CA TYR A 20 -8.17 -4.00 -16.54
C TYR A 20 -7.16 -4.41 -15.46
N GLN A 21 -7.44 -5.45 -14.68
CA GLN A 21 -6.59 -5.91 -13.57
C GLN A 21 -5.19 -6.31 -14.02
N LYS A 22 -5.06 -6.99 -15.17
CA LYS A 22 -3.76 -7.39 -15.73
C LYS A 22 -2.85 -6.21 -16.04
N VAL A 23 -3.43 -5.04 -16.34
CA VAL A 23 -2.67 -3.83 -16.63
C VAL A 23 -2.52 -2.97 -15.37
N SER A 24 -3.58 -2.79 -14.58
CA SER A 24 -3.59 -1.89 -13.42
C SER A 24 -2.73 -2.41 -12.25
N CYS A 25 -2.72 -3.72 -11.99
CA CYS A 25 -1.93 -4.27 -10.88
C CYS A 25 -0.42 -4.00 -11.04
N PRO A 26 0.22 -4.27 -12.20
CA PRO A 26 1.61 -3.87 -12.44
C PRO A 26 1.88 -2.37 -12.24
N LEU A 27 0.90 -1.50 -12.47
CA LEU A 27 1.06 -0.06 -12.26
C LEU A 27 1.30 0.26 -10.79
N LEU A 28 0.86 -0.55 -9.82
CA LEU A 28 1.14 -0.28 -8.40
C LEU A 28 2.66 -0.19 -8.13
N GLY A 29 3.48 -0.90 -8.91
CA GLY A 29 4.93 -0.77 -8.87
C GLY A 29 5.45 0.59 -9.36
N TRP A 30 4.66 1.33 -10.14
CA TRP A 30 5.02 2.67 -10.61
C TRP A 30 4.89 3.75 -9.53
N LEU A 31 4.35 3.42 -8.35
CA LEU A 31 4.43 4.32 -7.19
C LEU A 31 5.87 4.73 -6.87
N GLU A 32 6.87 3.90 -7.22
CA GLU A 32 8.30 4.26 -7.08
C GLU A 32 8.70 5.48 -7.93
N LEU A 33 8.00 5.72 -9.04
CA LEU A 33 8.24 6.79 -10.03
C LEU A 33 7.42 8.05 -9.78
N VAL A 34 6.38 7.97 -8.95
CA VAL A 34 5.59 9.14 -8.56
C VAL A 34 6.41 9.97 -7.57
N ASP A 35 6.38 11.29 -7.69
CA ASP A 35 7.08 12.20 -6.77
C ASP A 35 6.39 12.29 -5.41
N ASN A 36 5.06 12.41 -5.39
CA ASN A 36 4.24 12.51 -4.19
C ASN A 36 2.92 11.75 -4.38
N ILE A 37 2.47 11.05 -3.34
CA ILE A 37 1.12 10.50 -3.31
C ILE A 37 0.16 11.66 -3.07
N ASN A 38 -0.87 11.77 -3.92
CA ASN A 38 -1.96 12.73 -3.79
C ASN A 38 -3.31 11.97 -3.80
N SER A 39 -4.42 12.69 -3.71
CA SER A 39 -5.76 12.10 -3.68
C SER A 39 -6.10 11.24 -4.90
N GLU A 40 -5.59 11.59 -6.08
CA GLU A 40 -5.79 10.81 -7.30
C GLU A 40 -5.01 9.49 -7.26
N VAL A 41 -3.73 9.56 -6.90
CA VAL A 41 -2.89 8.36 -6.75
C VAL A 41 -3.49 7.43 -5.71
N LEU A 42 -3.95 7.98 -4.58
CA LEU A 42 -4.66 7.23 -3.54
C LEU A 42 -5.89 6.52 -4.10
N SER A 43 -6.78 7.24 -4.80
CA SER A 43 -8.01 6.65 -5.36
C SER A 43 -7.71 5.49 -6.30
N TRP A 44 -6.71 5.65 -7.17
CA TRP A 44 -6.24 4.57 -8.04
C TRP A 44 -5.72 3.36 -7.26
N VAL A 45 -4.88 3.58 -6.24
CA VAL A 45 -4.33 2.49 -5.41
C VAL A 45 -5.46 1.71 -4.73
N LYS A 46 -6.44 2.41 -4.13
CA LYS A 46 -7.62 1.77 -3.50
C LYS A 46 -8.36 0.86 -4.47
N ASN A 47 -8.62 1.36 -5.69
CA ASN A 47 -9.33 0.60 -6.71
C ASN A 47 -8.54 -0.60 -7.26
N THR A 48 -7.23 -0.60 -7.11
CA THR A 48 -6.37 -1.65 -7.69
C THR A 48 -5.99 -2.72 -6.67
N ILE A 49 -5.79 -2.34 -5.41
CA ILE A 49 -5.24 -3.24 -4.39
C ILE A 49 -6.23 -4.31 -3.92
N GLU A 50 -7.53 -4.06 -4.06
CA GLU A 50 -8.55 -5.04 -3.70
C GLU A 50 -8.31 -6.37 -4.43
N ASP A 51 -8.11 -6.35 -5.75
CA ASP A 51 -8.04 -7.58 -6.55
C ASP A 51 -6.62 -8.03 -6.92
N ILE A 52 -5.59 -7.52 -6.22
CA ILE A 52 -4.20 -7.72 -6.63
C ILE A 52 -3.77 -9.19 -6.62
N ASP A 53 -4.34 -10.00 -5.71
CA ASP A 53 -4.05 -11.43 -5.56
C ASP A 53 -4.61 -12.28 -6.71
N LYS A 54 -5.49 -11.72 -7.56
CA LYS A 54 -6.06 -12.38 -8.74
C LYS A 54 -5.12 -12.34 -9.96
N VAL A 55 -4.04 -11.58 -9.90
CA VAL A 55 -3.11 -11.40 -11.04
C VAL A 55 -1.86 -12.27 -10.88
N PRO A 56 -1.44 -13.03 -11.90
CA PRO A 56 -0.20 -13.80 -11.85
C PRO A 56 1.02 -12.92 -11.55
N GLY A 57 1.87 -13.35 -10.61
CA GLY A 57 3.10 -12.64 -10.26
C GLY A 57 2.91 -11.44 -9.32
N TYR A 58 1.74 -11.30 -8.67
CA TYR A 58 1.42 -10.20 -7.77
C TYR A 58 2.43 -10.03 -6.61
N GLY A 59 3.08 -11.09 -6.12
CA GLY A 59 4.12 -10.96 -5.08
C GLY A 59 5.26 -10.02 -5.47
N ARG A 60 5.67 -10.02 -6.75
CA ARG A 60 6.70 -9.11 -7.26
C ARG A 60 6.21 -7.66 -7.30
N VAL A 61 4.91 -7.47 -7.55
CA VAL A 61 4.24 -6.17 -7.51
C VAL A 61 4.14 -5.66 -6.08
N LEU A 62 3.70 -6.50 -5.13
CA LEU A 62 3.63 -6.17 -3.71
C LEU A 62 4.99 -5.73 -3.17
N SER A 63 6.06 -6.46 -3.49
CA SER A 63 7.41 -6.08 -3.05
C SER A 63 7.81 -4.67 -3.48
N ARG A 64 7.53 -4.28 -4.73
CA ARG A 64 7.76 -2.91 -5.23
C ARG A 64 6.82 -1.90 -4.59
N PHE A 65 5.56 -2.27 -4.41
CA PHE A 65 4.54 -1.45 -3.78
C PHE A 65 4.95 -1.05 -2.35
N PHE A 66 5.34 -1.99 -1.50
CA PHE A 66 5.76 -1.67 -0.12
C PHE A 66 7.07 -0.87 -0.06
N LYS A 67 8.02 -1.13 -0.96
CA LYS A 67 9.23 -0.29 -1.11
C LYS A 67 8.87 1.15 -1.49
N ALA A 68 7.90 1.33 -2.39
CA ALA A 68 7.39 2.64 -2.76
C ALA A 68 6.72 3.34 -1.58
N LEU A 69 5.84 2.64 -0.83
CA LEU A 69 5.20 3.22 0.36
C LEU A 69 6.24 3.65 1.40
N ARG A 70 7.29 2.86 1.65
CA ARG A 70 8.39 3.25 2.54
C ARG A 70 9.11 4.51 2.04
N LYS A 71 9.30 4.68 0.73
CA LYS A 71 9.89 5.89 0.15
C LYS A 71 9.01 7.12 0.36
N HIS A 72 7.68 6.95 0.28
CA HIS A 72 6.71 8.04 0.33
C HIS A 72 6.28 8.46 1.73
N VAL A 73 6.33 7.56 2.71
CA VAL A 73 5.85 7.85 4.07
C VAL A 73 6.53 9.06 4.75
N PRO A 74 7.81 9.40 4.52
CA PRO A 74 8.39 10.62 5.10
C PRO A 74 7.81 11.92 4.50
N ILE A 75 7.25 11.84 3.29
CA ILE A 75 6.82 12.96 2.45
C ILE A 75 5.31 13.19 2.61
N THR A 76 4.51 12.12 2.45
CA THR A 76 3.05 12.15 2.53
C THR A 76 2.53 11.08 3.50
N PRO A 77 2.88 11.17 4.80
CA PRO A 77 2.61 10.13 5.79
C PRO A 77 1.13 9.77 5.91
N GLU A 78 0.24 10.77 5.94
CA GLU A 78 -1.20 10.56 6.05
C GLU A 78 -1.76 9.66 4.95
N LEU A 79 -1.49 10.01 3.69
CA LEU A 79 -1.99 9.26 2.54
C LEU A 79 -1.35 7.87 2.42
N VAL A 80 -0.09 7.71 2.82
CA VAL A 80 0.53 6.37 2.91
C VAL A 80 -0.17 5.54 3.99
N GLY A 81 -0.46 6.14 5.13
CA GLY A 81 -1.22 5.49 6.19
C GLY A 81 -2.60 5.04 5.72
N GLU A 82 -3.32 5.90 5.00
CA GLU A 82 -4.59 5.53 4.36
C GLU A 82 -4.43 4.35 3.40
N ILE A 83 -3.38 4.32 2.57
CA ILE A 83 -3.13 3.17 1.68
C ILE A 83 -2.97 1.87 2.48
N TYR A 84 -2.23 1.89 3.59
CA TYR A 84 -2.09 0.70 4.45
C TYR A 84 -3.44 0.23 5.02
N LEU A 85 -4.36 1.15 5.32
CA LEU A 85 -5.70 0.85 5.79
C LEU A 85 -6.61 0.23 4.71
N GLU A 86 -6.22 0.30 3.45
CA GLU A 86 -6.97 -0.22 2.31
C GLU A 86 -6.45 -1.60 1.86
N ILE A 87 -5.30 -2.03 2.39
CA ILE A 87 -4.77 -3.38 2.10
C ILE A 87 -5.77 -4.42 2.61
N PRO A 88 -6.22 -5.37 1.76
CA PRO A 88 -7.12 -6.42 2.18
C PRO A 88 -6.48 -7.37 3.19
N GLN A 89 -7.24 -7.80 4.19
CA GLN A 89 -6.77 -8.70 5.25
C GLN A 89 -6.21 -10.02 4.70
N ARG A 90 -6.76 -10.53 3.59
CA ARG A 90 -6.29 -11.75 2.91
C ARG A 90 -4.85 -11.64 2.44
N ILE A 91 -4.45 -10.48 1.92
CA ILE A 91 -3.08 -10.23 1.42
C ILE A 91 -2.10 -10.09 2.56
N MET A 92 -2.51 -9.60 3.74
CA MET A 92 -1.60 -9.36 4.87
C MET A 92 -0.84 -10.62 5.32
N ARG A 93 -1.47 -11.79 5.18
CA ARG A 93 -0.86 -13.08 5.54
C ARG A 93 0.24 -13.51 4.58
N ASP A 94 0.22 -12.98 3.37
CA ASP A 94 1.16 -13.28 2.29
C ASP A 94 2.35 -12.30 2.23
N LEU A 95 2.58 -11.51 3.29
CA LEU A 95 3.63 -10.48 3.36
C LEU A 95 4.88 -10.84 4.21
N PRO A 96 5.36 -12.11 4.30
CA PRO A 96 6.54 -12.40 5.12
C PRO A 96 7.82 -11.74 4.59
N THR A 97 7.89 -11.41 3.30
CA THR A 97 9.06 -10.78 2.67
C THR A 97 9.13 -9.26 2.85
N GLU A 98 8.00 -8.62 3.13
CA GLU A 98 7.85 -7.16 3.18
C GLU A 98 7.83 -6.61 4.61
N GLN A 99 7.94 -7.48 5.62
CA GLN A 99 7.83 -7.11 7.05
C GLN A 99 8.75 -5.94 7.42
N ASP A 100 9.99 -5.93 6.94
CA ASP A 100 10.95 -4.88 7.27
C ASP A 100 10.58 -3.53 6.66
N GLU A 101 10.06 -3.52 5.43
CA GLU A 101 9.59 -2.30 4.78
C GLU A 101 8.35 -1.75 5.50
N ILE A 102 7.43 -2.64 5.89
CA ILE A 102 6.21 -2.30 6.63
C ILE A 102 6.55 -1.76 8.03
N LYS A 103 7.42 -2.45 8.79
CA LYS A 103 7.87 -1.99 10.12
C LYS A 103 8.50 -0.60 10.04
N LYS A 104 9.38 -0.37 9.06
CA LYS A 104 10.01 0.95 8.86
C LYS A 104 8.96 2.02 8.54
N ALA A 105 8.00 1.72 7.67
CA ALA A 105 6.95 2.67 7.32
C ALA A 105 6.09 3.04 8.54
N VAL A 106 5.66 2.05 9.31
CA VAL A 106 4.86 2.25 10.54
C VAL A 106 5.63 3.05 11.59
N ARG A 107 6.94 2.78 11.80
CA ARG A 107 7.79 3.62 12.68
C ARG A 107 7.83 5.08 12.23
N ILE A 108 7.92 5.32 10.92
CA ILE A 108 7.93 6.69 10.39
C ILE A 108 6.59 7.38 10.67
N LEU A 109 5.45 6.67 10.55
CA LEU A 109 4.14 7.21 10.91
C LEU A 109 4.07 7.66 12.37
N TYR A 110 4.54 6.81 13.31
CA TYR A 110 4.63 7.18 14.73
C TYR A 110 5.50 8.43 14.92
N ASN A 111 6.71 8.44 14.36
CA ASN A 111 7.66 9.55 14.49
C ASN A 111 7.14 10.87 13.89
N LYS A 112 6.22 10.80 12.92
CA LYS A 112 5.59 11.96 12.28
C LYS A 112 4.31 12.42 12.97
N GLY A 113 3.91 11.78 14.08
CA GLY A 113 2.73 12.14 14.87
C GLY A 113 1.42 11.49 14.41
N TYR A 114 1.45 10.57 13.43
CA TYR A 114 0.27 9.86 12.92
C TYR A 114 -0.06 8.61 13.74
N LYS A 115 -0.06 8.76 15.08
CA LYS A 115 -0.23 7.65 16.02
C LYS A 115 -1.52 6.86 15.79
N ASN A 116 -2.66 7.54 15.68
CA ASN A 116 -3.95 6.86 15.51
C ASN A 116 -4.00 5.99 14.24
N ILE A 117 -3.39 6.47 13.15
CA ILE A 117 -3.32 5.71 11.89
C ILE A 117 -2.37 4.52 12.06
N ALA A 118 -1.20 4.72 12.66
CA ALA A 118 -0.23 3.66 12.90
C ALA A 118 -0.76 2.57 13.84
N ASP A 119 -1.46 2.95 14.90
CA ASP A 119 -2.13 2.04 15.84
C ASP A 119 -3.17 1.19 15.10
N GLU A 120 -4.00 1.80 14.24
CA GLU A 120 -5.00 1.07 13.47
C GLU A 120 -4.36 0.09 12.47
N ILE A 121 -3.26 0.48 11.82
CA ILE A 121 -2.49 -0.44 10.97
C ILE A 121 -2.01 -1.64 11.79
N CYS A 122 -1.36 -1.42 12.94
CA CYS A 122 -0.92 -2.50 13.82
C CYS A 122 -2.08 -3.41 14.24
N ASN A 123 -3.23 -2.84 14.60
CA ASN A 123 -4.43 -3.59 14.99
C ASN A 123 -4.98 -4.44 13.84
N ARG A 124 -5.01 -3.93 12.61
CA ARG A 124 -5.48 -4.69 11.43
C ARG A 124 -4.57 -5.88 11.13
N PHE A 125 -3.25 -5.69 11.18
CA PHE A 125 -2.29 -6.80 11.02
C PHE A 125 -2.44 -7.84 12.13
N GLY A 126 -2.59 -7.41 13.40
CA GLY A 126 -2.86 -8.31 14.52
C GLY A 126 -4.16 -9.12 14.35
N LYS A 127 -5.26 -8.47 13.94
CA LYS A 127 -6.53 -9.15 13.60
C LYS A 127 -6.39 -10.13 12.42
N ALA A 128 -5.44 -9.90 11.51
CA ALA A 128 -5.11 -10.83 10.43
C ALA A 128 -4.33 -12.07 10.90
N GLY A 129 -3.86 -12.09 12.16
CA GLY A 129 -2.97 -13.12 12.69
C GLY A 129 -1.49 -12.85 12.37
N VAL A 130 -1.12 -11.60 12.09
CA VAL A 130 0.21 -11.20 11.67
C VAL A 130 0.85 -10.32 12.75
N ASP A 131 1.78 -10.89 13.51
CA ASP A 131 2.28 -10.30 14.75
C ASP A 131 3.57 -9.48 14.61
N PHE A 132 4.17 -9.40 13.41
CA PHE A 132 5.48 -8.74 13.26
C PHE A 132 5.46 -7.24 13.59
N LEU A 133 4.29 -6.60 13.61
CA LEU A 133 4.13 -5.19 14.01
C LEU A 133 4.00 -4.98 15.52
N ARG A 134 3.88 -6.05 16.32
CA ARG A 134 3.71 -5.96 17.77
C ARG A 134 4.86 -5.20 18.44
N SER A 135 6.10 -5.50 18.07
CA SER A 135 7.27 -4.82 18.64
C SER A 135 7.27 -3.32 18.31
N VAL A 136 6.87 -2.95 17.08
CA VAL A 136 6.78 -1.54 16.67
C VAL A 136 5.69 -0.79 17.45
N TYR A 137 4.56 -1.45 17.72
CA TYR A 137 3.47 -0.88 18.54
C TYR A 137 3.85 -0.74 20.02
N GLU A 138 4.63 -1.66 20.56
CA GLU A 138 5.10 -1.57 21.96
C GLU A 138 6.15 -0.47 22.14
N GLU A 139 7.07 -0.34 21.18
CA GLU A 139 8.08 0.73 21.14
C GLU A 139 7.44 2.14 21.15
N SER A 140 6.25 2.32 20.57
CA SER A 140 5.58 3.63 20.40
C SER A 140 4.67 4.05 21.57
N LYS A 141 4.59 3.24 22.63
CA LYS A 141 3.81 3.55 23.83
C LYS A 141 4.54 4.44 24.84
N HIS A 142 5.85 4.62 24.65
CA HIS A 142 6.72 5.45 25.48
C HIS A 142 6.94 6.82 24.84
#